data_AF-A0A4Q7VNX4-F1
#
_entry.id   AF-A0A4Q7VNX4-F1
#
_cell.length_a   1.000
_cell.length_b   1.000
_cell.length_c   1.000
_cell.angle_alpha   90.00
_cell.angle_beta   90.00
_cell.angle_gamma   90.00
#
_symmetry.space_group_name_H-M   'P 1'
#
loop_
_entity.id
_entity.type
_entity.pdbx_description
1 polymer ?
#
loop_
_entity_poly.entity_id
_entity_poly.type
_entity_poly.pdbx_seq_one_letter_code
_entity_poly.pdbx_strand_id
1 'polypeptide(L)'
;MDSQITEDAVVRALAALAQPARLRAFRELVVAGPTGLNPGVLAERLEMPATTLSFHLKELVGAGLAQAERDGRFLIYRAGFGQMNALLGYLTAHCCEGASCELADADSRCAC
;
A
#
# COMPACT_ATOMS: atom_id res chain seq x y z
N MET A 1 5.93 -0.89 23.05
CA MET A 1 4.64 -0.18 22.97
C MET A 1 4.00 -0.60 21.66
N ASP A 2 3.03 -1.51 21.72
CA ASP A 2 2.32 -2.02 20.55
C ASP A 2 1.57 -0.88 19.86
N SER A 3 1.97 -0.55 18.65
CA SER A 3 1.20 0.32 17.75
C SER A 3 -0.05 -0.46 17.31
N GLN A 4 -1.06 -0.51 18.18
CA GLN A 4 -2.33 -1.13 17.85
C GLN A 4 -3.06 -0.24 16.83
N ILE A 5 -3.10 -0.71 15.58
CA ILE A 5 -4.03 -0.20 14.58
C ILE A 5 -5.46 -0.52 15.02
N THR A 6 -6.38 0.44 14.90
CA THR A 6 -7.80 0.22 15.27
C THR A 6 -8.54 -0.53 14.16
N GLU A 7 -9.64 -1.22 14.49
CA GLU A 7 -10.48 -1.90 13.50
C GLU A 7 -10.97 -0.94 12.40
N ASP A 8 -11.41 0.27 12.78
CA ASP A 8 -11.81 1.31 11.81
C ASP A 8 -10.68 1.67 10.83
N ALA A 9 -9.42 1.73 11.32
CA ALA A 9 -8.27 2.00 10.47
C ALA A 9 -7.95 0.82 9.55
N VAL A 10 -8.11 -0.42 10.02
CA VAL A 10 -8.00 -1.65 9.21
C VAL A 10 -9.04 -1.65 8.09
N VAL A 11 -10.31 -1.42 8.42
CA VAL A 11 -11.41 -1.38 7.43
C VAL A 11 -11.18 -0.27 6.42
N ARG A 12 -10.73 0.92 6.86
CA ARG A 12 -10.38 2.02 5.96
C ARG A 12 -9.25 1.66 4.99
N ALA A 13 -8.19 1.01 5.48
CA ALA A 13 -7.07 0.57 4.65
C ALA A 13 -7.52 -0.48 3.63
N LEU A 14 -8.32 -1.47 4.04
CA LEU A 14 -8.89 -2.48 3.14
C LEU A 14 -9.80 -1.85 2.09
N ALA A 15 -10.69 -0.94 2.48
CA ALA A 15 -11.57 -0.22 1.56
C ALA A 15 -10.77 0.62 0.54
N ALA A 16 -9.69 1.25 0.98
CA ALA A 16 -8.78 1.95 0.08
C ALA A 16 -8.08 0.99 -0.90
N LEU A 17 -7.68 -0.21 -0.47
CA LEU A 17 -7.06 -1.20 -1.38
C LEU A 17 -8.07 -1.92 -2.28
N ALA A 18 -9.35 -1.98 -1.91
CA ALA A 18 -10.44 -2.65 -2.64
C ALA A 18 -10.89 -1.92 -3.93
N GLN A 19 -9.95 -1.26 -4.63
CA GLN A 19 -10.15 -0.74 -5.99
C GLN A 19 -8.91 -1.06 -6.83
N PRO A 20 -9.07 -1.65 -8.04
CA PRO A 20 -7.93 -2.08 -8.86
C PRO A 20 -6.90 -0.97 -9.14
N ALA A 21 -7.37 0.25 -9.43
CA ALA A 21 -6.52 1.42 -9.66
C ALA A 21 -5.64 1.74 -8.45
N ARG A 22 -6.22 1.76 -7.24
CA ARG A 22 -5.50 2.07 -6.00
C ARG A 22 -4.52 0.97 -5.61
N LEU A 23 -4.91 -0.29 -5.77
CA LEU A 23 -3.99 -1.40 -5.52
C LEU A 23 -2.78 -1.35 -6.47
N ARG A 24 -2.98 -1.09 -7.76
CA ARG A 24 -1.88 -0.91 -8.72
C ARG A 24 -1.00 0.28 -8.35
N ALA A 25 -1.59 1.42 -8.01
CA ALA A 25 -0.82 2.61 -7.60
C ALA A 25 0.00 2.37 -6.33
N PHE A 26 -0.59 1.72 -5.32
CA PHE A 26 0.13 1.33 -4.12
C PHE A 26 1.28 0.37 -4.45
N ARG A 27 1.08 -0.62 -5.33
CA ARG A 27 2.17 -1.54 -5.75
C ARG A 27 3.29 -0.82 -6.49
N GLU A 28 2.99 0.14 -7.35
CA GLU A 28 4.03 0.98 -7.98
C GLU A 28 4.85 1.75 -6.94
N LEU A 29 4.18 2.30 -5.92
CA LEU A 29 4.86 2.99 -4.81
C LEU A 29 5.73 2.04 -3.96
N VAL A 30 5.28 0.80 -3.76
CA VAL A 30 6.08 -0.23 -3.06
C VAL A 30 7.34 -0.56 -3.86
N VAL A 31 7.21 -0.77 -5.17
CA VAL A 31 8.36 -1.05 -6.05
C VAL A 31 9.33 0.12 -6.11
N ALA A 32 8.83 1.36 -6.11
CA ALA A 32 9.67 2.56 -6.04
C ALA A 32 10.40 2.72 -4.70
N GLY A 33 9.91 2.09 -3.64
CA GLY A 33 10.54 2.08 -2.33
C GLY A 33 10.65 3.48 -1.70
N PRO A 34 11.68 3.71 -0.86
CA PRO A 34 11.87 4.98 -0.13
C PRO A 34 12.03 6.21 -1.04
N THR A 35 12.47 6.02 -2.29
CA THR A 35 12.61 7.13 -3.25
C THR A 35 11.26 7.71 -3.64
N GLY A 36 10.22 6.86 -3.72
CA GLY A 36 8.90 7.26 -4.16
C GLY A 36 8.82 7.64 -5.65
N LEU A 37 7.67 8.16 -6.06
CA LEU A 37 7.41 8.61 -7.43
C LEU A 37 6.68 9.94 -7.44
N ASN A 38 7.00 10.78 -8.42
CA ASN A 38 6.15 11.94 -8.70
C ASN A 38 4.84 11.48 -9.41
N PRO A 39 3.74 12.25 -9.28
CA PRO A 39 2.45 11.85 -9.83
C PRO A 39 2.42 11.78 -11.36
N GLY A 40 3.30 12.50 -12.07
CA GLY A 40 3.40 12.40 -13.53
C GLY A 40 3.90 11.02 -13.98
N VAL A 41 4.96 10.52 -13.35
CA VAL A 41 5.50 9.19 -13.63
C VAL A 41 4.49 8.09 -13.27
N LEU A 42 3.77 8.23 -12.15
CA LEU A 42 2.70 7.29 -11.79
C LEU A 42 1.58 7.29 -12.82
N ALA A 43 1.17 8.46 -13.31
CA ALA A 43 0.10 8.59 -14.31
C ALA A 43 0.48 7.89 -15.62
N GLU A 44 1.73 8.05 -16.04
CA GLU A 44 2.28 7.38 -17.23
C GLU A 44 2.31 5.85 -17.05
N ARG A 45 2.90 5.35 -15.96
CA ARG A 45 3.01 3.90 -15.71
C ARG A 45 1.67 3.20 -15.56
N LEU A 46 0.67 3.90 -15.02
CA LEU A 46 -0.67 3.36 -14.81
C LEU A 46 -1.61 3.65 -15.98
N GLU A 47 -1.13 4.32 -17.03
CA GLU A 47 -1.91 4.77 -18.19
C GLU A 47 -3.22 5.48 -17.76
N MET A 48 -3.09 6.39 -16.79
CA MET A 48 -4.22 7.00 -16.09
C MET A 48 -4.21 8.53 -16.19
N PRO A 49 -5.37 9.17 -16.42
CA PRO A 49 -5.48 10.62 -16.34
C PRO A 49 -5.03 11.14 -14.96
N ALA A 50 -4.25 12.24 -14.95
CA ALA A 50 -3.68 12.80 -13.73
C ALA A 50 -4.75 13.19 -12.68
N THR A 51 -5.93 13.64 -13.11
CA THR A 51 -7.05 13.99 -12.22
C THR A 51 -7.60 12.74 -11.51
N THR A 52 -7.81 11.66 -12.26
CA THR A 52 -8.26 10.36 -11.73
C THR A 52 -7.23 9.78 -10.78
N LEU A 53 -5.95 9.82 -11.14
CA LEU A 53 -4.87 9.35 -10.27
C LEU A 53 -4.81 10.16 -8.97
N SER A 54 -4.96 11.49 -9.04
CA SER A 54 -4.95 12.36 -7.86
C SER A 54 -6.06 12.00 -6.87
N PHE A 55 -7.26 11.66 -7.36
CA PHE A 55 -8.35 11.16 -6.54
C PHE A 55 -7.97 9.85 -5.84
N HIS A 56 -7.43 8.88 -6.57
CA HIS A 56 -6.99 7.61 -6.01
C HIS A 56 -5.86 7.76 -4.98
N LEU A 57 -4.88 8.63 -5.25
CA LEU A 57 -3.77 8.91 -4.33
C LEU A 57 -4.26 9.62 -3.06
N LYS A 58 -5.25 10.52 -3.15
CA LYS A 58 -5.86 11.16 -1.98
C LYS A 58 -6.51 10.12 -1.05
N GLU A 59 -7.23 9.17 -1.61
CA GLU A 59 -7.84 8.07 -0.83
C GLU A 59 -6.78 7.19 -0.15
N LEU A 60 -5.69 6.86 -0.86
CA LEU A 60 -4.58 6.10 -0.29
C LEU A 60 -3.87 6.87 0.83
N VAL A 61 -3.67 8.18 0.67
CA VAL A 61 -3.11 9.05 1.71
C VAL A 61 -4.04 9.14 2.93
N GLY A 62 -5.35 9.30 2.71
CA GLY A 62 -6.34 9.33 3.79
C GLY A 62 -6.44 8.01 4.59
N ALA A 63 -6.04 6.90 3.98
CA ALA A 63 -5.93 5.58 4.61
C ALA A 63 -4.55 5.29 5.20
N GLY A 64 -3.59 6.22 5.11
CA GLY A 64 -2.21 6.04 5.59
C GLY A 64 -1.34 5.12 4.74
N LEU A 65 -1.86 4.61 3.61
CA LEU A 65 -1.17 3.69 2.71
C LEU A 65 -0.25 4.40 1.71
N ALA A 66 -0.37 5.71 1.58
CA ALA A 66 0.57 6.54 0.86
C ALA A 66 0.89 7.81 1.65
N GLN A 67 2.05 8.40 1.38
CA GLN A 67 2.44 9.70 1.92
C GLN A 67 2.82 10.60 0.76
N ALA A 68 2.47 11.87 0.85
CA ALA A 68 2.80 12.88 -0.14
C ALA A 68 3.72 13.93 0.51
N GLU A 69 4.90 14.14 -0.06
CA GLU A 69 5.88 15.10 0.42
C GLU A 69 6.28 16.03 -0.72
N ARG A 70 6.42 17.33 -0.42
CA ARG A 70 6.95 18.29 -1.38
C ARG A 70 8.47 18.23 -1.35
N ASP A 71 9.06 17.90 -2.50
CA ASP A 71 10.49 17.96 -2.74
C ASP A 71 10.76 19.04 -3.80
N GLY A 72 11.12 20.24 -3.32
CA GLY A 72 11.25 21.44 -4.14
C GLY A 72 9.95 21.79 -4.87
N ARG A 73 9.96 21.64 -6.21
CA ARG A 73 8.81 21.93 -7.07
C ARG A 73 7.92 20.72 -7.32
N PHE A 74 8.36 19.54 -6.94
CA PHE A 74 7.65 18.29 -7.21
C PHE A 74 6.95 17.77 -5.95
N LEU A 75 5.84 17.07 -6.16
CA LEU A 75 5.20 16.28 -5.12
C LEU A 75 5.66 14.83 -5.31
N ILE A 76 6.19 14.21 -4.27
CA ILE A 76 6.66 12.82 -4.29
C ILE A 76 5.72 11.99 -3.42
N TYR A 77 5.19 10.91 -3.98
CA TYR A 77 4.39 9.93 -3.28
C TYR A 77 5.24 8.73 -2.89
N ARG A 78 5.06 8.24 -1.66
CA ARG A 78 5.74 7.05 -1.12
C ARG A 78 4.71 6.09 -0.52
N ALA A 79 5.01 4.79 -0.53
CA ALA A 79 4.18 3.80 0.14
C ALA A 79 4.24 3.99 1.66
N GLY A 80 3.09 3.91 2.32
CA GLY A 80 2.96 3.90 3.77
C GLY A 80 3.27 2.51 4.34
N PHE A 81 4.54 2.09 4.32
CA PHE A 81 4.96 0.76 4.76
C PHE A 81 4.54 0.45 6.21
N GLY A 82 4.62 1.43 7.12
CA GLY A 82 4.18 1.25 8.50
C GLY A 82 2.69 0.88 8.60
N GLN A 83 1.83 1.58 7.84
CA GLN A 83 0.39 1.30 7.80
C GLN A 83 0.10 -0.09 7.20
N MET A 84 0.81 -0.45 6.12
CA MET A 84 0.65 -1.77 5.50
C MET A 84 1.11 -2.90 6.44
N ASN A 85 2.26 -2.74 7.11
CA ASN A 85 2.76 -3.73 8.07
C ASN A 85 1.81 -3.88 9.26
N ALA A 86 1.23 -2.79 9.75
CA ALA A 86 0.22 -2.84 10.81
C ALA A 86 -1.07 -3.55 10.34
N LEU A 87 -1.53 -3.28 9.11
CA LEU A 87 -2.67 -3.97 8.51
C LEU A 87 -2.41 -5.47 8.41
N LEU A 88 -1.27 -5.87 7.85
CA LEU A 88 -0.89 -7.29 7.75
C LEU A 88 -0.80 -7.93 9.13
N GLY A 89 -0.12 -7.28 10.07
CA GLY A 89 -0.02 -7.75 11.45
C GLY A 89 -1.38 -7.98 12.12
N TYR A 90 -2.35 -7.07 11.92
CA TYR A 90 -3.71 -7.24 12.41
C TYR A 90 -4.42 -8.45 11.77
N LEU A 91 -4.31 -8.62 10.45
CA LEU A 91 -4.96 -9.71 9.73
C LEU A 91 -4.34 -11.08 10.02
N THR A 92 -3.05 -11.12 10.32
CA THR A 92 -2.33 -12.35 10.66
C THR A 92 -2.30 -12.63 12.16
N ALA A 93 -2.72 -11.68 13.01
CA ALA A 93 -2.83 -11.90 14.45
C ALA A 93 -3.81 -13.06 14.71
N HIS A 94 -3.36 -14.07 15.46
CA HIS A 94 -4.12 -15.29 15.75
C HIS A 94 -4.49 -16.15 14.53
N CYS A 95 -4.00 -15.79 13.34
CA CYS A 95 -4.01 -16.72 12.22
C CYS A 95 -3.17 -17.94 12.64
N CYS A 96 -3.59 -19.16 12.28
CA CYS A 96 -2.91 -20.39 12.67
C CYS A 96 -2.81 -20.63 14.21
N GLU A 97 -3.80 -20.20 15.01
CA GLU A 97 -3.77 -20.28 16.50
C GLU A 97 -2.61 -19.49 17.14
N GLY A 98 -2.04 -18.52 16.42
CA GLY A 98 -0.87 -17.77 16.88
C GLY A 98 0.47 -18.41 16.51
N ALA A 99 0.47 -19.50 15.72
CA ALA A 99 1.67 -19.96 15.03
C ALA A 99 2.09 -18.98 13.92
N SER A 100 3.36 -19.02 13.51
CA SER A 100 3.88 -18.19 12.41
C SER A 100 3.14 -18.54 11.11
N CYS A 101 2.26 -17.66 10.63
CA CYS A 101 1.68 -17.80 9.30
C CYS A 101 2.65 -17.14 8.29
N GLU A 102 3.72 -17.85 7.99
CA GLU A 102 4.62 -17.49 6.91
C GLU A 102 3.98 -17.88 5.57
N LEU A 103 3.93 -16.93 4.65
CA LEU A 103 3.64 -17.24 3.26
C LEU A 103 4.86 -17.99 2.73
N ALA A 104 4.76 -19.32 2.63
CA ALA A 104 5.75 -20.09 1.89
C ALA A 104 5.85 -19.51 0.48
N ASP A 105 7.06 -19.23 0.02
CA ASP A 105 7.28 -18.70 -1.32
C ASP A 105 6.55 -19.59 -2.34
N ALA A 106 5.69 -18.97 -3.16
CA ALA A 106 4.92 -19.63 -4.21
C ALA A 106 5.82 -20.19 -5.35
N ASP A 107 7.14 -20.18 -5.16
CA ASP A 107 8.14 -20.85 -6.01
C ASP A 107 8.48 -22.27 -5.54
N SER A 108 7.70 -22.85 -4.63
CA SER A 108 7.58 -24.32 -4.58
C SER A 108 6.84 -24.82 -5.82
N ARG A 109 7.49 -24.72 -6.98
CA ARG A 109 7.12 -25.55 -8.14
C ARG A 109 7.20 -26.98 -7.66
N CYS A 110 6.03 -27.57 -7.47
CA CYS A 110 5.89 -29.01 -7.32
C CYS A 110 6.44 -29.62 -8.62
N ALA A 111 7.65 -30.18 -8.55
CA ALA A 111 8.19 -31.00 -9.61
C ALA A 111 7.49 -32.37 -9.54
N CYS A 112 6.29 -32.43 -10.12
CA CYS A 112 5.56 -33.66 -10.41
C CYS A 112 5.24 -33.69 -11.90
#